data_AF-W2GRG6-F1
#
_entry.id   AF-W2GRG6-F1
#
_cell.length_a   1.000
_cell.length_b   1.000
_cell.length_c   1.000
_cell.angle_alpha   90.00
_cell.angle_beta   90.00
_cell.angle_gamma   90.00
#
_symmetry.space_group_name_H-M   'P 1'
#
loop_
_entity.id
_entity.type
_entity.pdbx_description
1 polymer ?
#
loop_
_entity_poly.entity_id
_entity_poly.type
_entity_poly.pdbx_seq_one_letter_code
_entity_poly.pdbx_strand_id
1 'polypeptide(L)'
;MRLPLVLLLAVCIAITSCAALSAFATEQETSVAQTAKRWGSPHSIAAAGDRDMSGKQLLRADNLLLVDDDVDAEERGLPAITKLTDMVKKGKFAVGTKLSDKMLWVKYQKLLKQKLSDLDITGMWLKSGKSPDKIFDRWIRLDKSPRQAAKNLLNHGTTANDLYKVLKKRNMDLETIRPIWRDLGLTENQLRVARQAASAL
;
A
#
# COMPACT_ATOMS: atom_id res chain seq x y z
N MET A 1 54.45 7.09 1.15
CA MET A 1 52.98 7.25 1.01
C MET A 1 52.36 6.05 0.28
N ARG A 2 52.19 4.91 0.96
CA ARG A 2 51.47 3.74 0.39
C ARG A 2 50.64 2.95 1.42
N LEU A 3 50.53 3.43 2.66
CA LEU A 3 49.74 2.76 3.70
C LEU A 3 48.20 2.79 3.47
N PRO A 4 47.58 3.88 2.99
CA PRO A 4 46.12 3.92 2.90
C PRO A 4 45.57 3.05 1.75
N LEU A 5 46.37 2.82 0.70
CA LEU A 5 45.95 2.02 -0.46
C LEU A 5 45.96 0.51 -0.14
N VAL A 6 46.89 0.06 0.70
CA VAL A 6 47.00 -1.36 1.11
C VAL A 6 45.85 -1.75 2.05
N LEU A 7 45.46 -0.85 2.95
CA LEU A 7 44.31 -1.06 3.84
C LEU A 7 42.98 -1.18 3.06
N LEU A 8 42.82 -0.39 1.99
CA LEU A 8 41.61 -0.40 1.18
C LEU A 8 41.48 -1.70 0.35
N LEU A 9 42.60 -2.22 -0.17
CA LEU A 9 42.63 -3.51 -0.88
C LEU A 9 42.31 -4.70 0.02
N ALA A 10 42.76 -4.71 1.28
CA ALA A 10 42.49 -5.79 2.21
C ALA A 10 40.99 -5.90 2.60
N VAL A 11 40.30 -4.76 2.76
CA VAL A 11 38.86 -4.73 3.07
C VAL A 11 38.01 -5.23 1.90
N CYS A 12 38.40 -4.94 0.64
CA CYS A 12 37.66 -5.39 -0.53
C CYS A 12 37.69 -6.91 -0.74
N ILE A 13 38.80 -7.59 -0.37
CA ILE A 13 38.94 -9.05 -0.52
C ILE A 13 38.08 -9.80 0.51
N ALA A 14 37.91 -9.26 1.72
CA ALA A 14 37.08 -9.89 2.76
C ALA A 14 35.57 -9.87 2.45
N ILE A 15 35.09 -8.88 1.70
CA ILE A 15 33.66 -8.75 1.36
C ILE A 15 33.28 -9.71 0.22
N THR A 16 34.21 -10.00 -0.70
CA THR A 16 33.95 -10.90 -1.83
C THR A 16 34.03 -12.39 -1.46
N SER A 17 34.78 -12.78 -0.42
CA SER A 17 34.84 -14.17 0.03
C SER A 17 33.63 -14.64 0.86
N CYS A 18 32.78 -13.73 1.32
CA CYS A 18 31.61 -14.06 2.14
C CYS A 18 30.34 -14.35 1.31
N ALA A 19 30.31 -13.94 0.03
CA ALA A 19 29.15 -14.15 -0.85
C ALA A 19 29.22 -15.47 -1.65
N ALA A 20 30.36 -16.18 -1.64
CA ALA A 20 30.55 -17.40 -2.42
C ALA A 20 30.33 -18.70 -1.61
N LEU A 21 30.21 -18.63 -0.28
CA LEU A 21 30.10 -19.81 0.60
C LEU A 21 28.66 -20.20 0.98
N SER A 22 27.64 -19.42 0.61
CA SER A 22 26.23 -19.73 0.87
C SER A 22 25.48 -20.31 -0.33
N ALA A 23 26.16 -20.54 -1.46
CA ALA A 23 25.59 -21.09 -2.69
C ALA A 23 25.85 -22.60 -2.91
N PHE A 24 26.52 -23.29 -1.98
CA PHE A 24 26.82 -24.72 -2.09
C PHE A 24 26.49 -25.47 -0.79
N ALA A 25 25.19 -25.70 -0.58
CA ALA A 25 24.70 -26.81 0.23
C ALA A 25 23.39 -27.32 -0.39
N THR A 26 23.59 -28.14 -1.43
CA THR A 26 22.77 -29.25 -1.94
C THR A 26 21.56 -29.63 -1.09
N GLU A 27 20.36 -29.55 -1.66
CA GLU A 27 19.59 -30.70 -2.19
C GLU A 27 19.21 -31.72 -1.12
N GLN A 28 17.93 -31.72 -0.74
CA GLN A 28 17.26 -32.96 -0.37
C GLN A 28 15.80 -32.94 -0.83
N GLU A 29 15.51 -33.92 -1.67
CA GLU A 29 14.22 -34.32 -2.21
C GLU A 29 13.19 -34.58 -1.11
N THR A 30 11.95 -34.17 -1.33
CA THR A 30 10.78 -35.01 -1.03
C THR A 30 9.62 -34.61 -1.92
N SER A 31 9.28 -35.52 -2.83
CA SER A 31 7.98 -35.62 -3.47
C SER A 31 6.92 -36.12 -2.48
N VAL A 32 5.65 -35.93 -2.86
CA VAL A 32 4.45 -36.75 -2.56
C VAL A 32 3.27 -36.04 -1.84
N ALA A 33 2.14 -36.13 -2.56
CA ALA A 33 0.71 -36.12 -2.17
C ALA A 33 0.07 -34.80 -1.68
N GLN A 34 -0.72 -34.13 -2.52
CA GLN A 34 -2.18 -34.36 -2.70
C GLN A 34 -3.01 -34.14 -1.43
N THR A 35 -3.78 -33.05 -1.39
CA THR A 35 -5.24 -33.18 -1.15
C THR A 35 -6.00 -31.95 -1.61
N ALA A 36 -6.88 -32.19 -2.58
CA ALA A 36 -7.88 -31.28 -3.08
C ALA A 36 -9.14 -31.30 -2.20
N LYS A 37 -9.87 -30.18 -2.18
CA LYS A 37 -11.34 -30.01 -2.03
C LYS A 37 -11.62 -28.50 -2.01
N ARG A 38 -11.83 -27.85 -3.15
CA ARG A 38 -13.07 -27.72 -3.97
C ARG A 38 -14.25 -27.10 -3.19
N TRP A 39 -14.62 -25.91 -3.67
CA TRP A 39 -15.86 -25.16 -3.48
C TRP A 39 -17.14 -26.01 -3.42
N GLY A 40 -18.12 -25.52 -2.66
CA GLY A 40 -19.53 -25.86 -2.81
C GLY A 40 -20.43 -25.02 -1.90
N SER A 41 -20.96 -23.92 -2.43
CA SER A 41 -22.24 -23.32 -2.00
C SER A 41 -23.39 -24.19 -2.53
N PRO A 42 -24.55 -24.24 -1.86
CA PRO A 42 -25.69 -23.55 -2.44
C PRO A 42 -26.64 -22.87 -1.43
N HIS A 43 -27.41 -21.92 -1.97
CA HIS A 43 -28.54 -21.21 -1.39
C HIS A 43 -29.56 -22.04 -0.61
N SER A 44 -30.22 -21.39 0.35
CA SER A 44 -31.63 -21.63 0.66
C SER A 44 -32.33 -20.31 0.98
N ILE A 45 -33.35 -20.01 0.18
CA ILE A 45 -34.38 -19.00 0.42
C ILE A 45 -35.47 -19.66 1.26
N ALA A 46 -35.93 -19.00 2.32
CA ALA A 46 -37.25 -19.24 2.89
C ALA A 46 -37.78 -17.93 3.50
N ALA A 47 -39.02 -17.63 3.18
CA ALA A 47 -39.74 -16.40 3.44
C ALA A 47 -40.46 -16.38 4.80
N ALA A 48 -41.04 -15.20 5.08
CA ALA A 48 -42.17 -14.90 5.97
C ALA A 48 -41.83 -14.27 7.34
N GLY A 49 -42.55 -13.19 7.65
CA GLY A 49 -42.73 -12.72 9.02
C GLY A 49 -42.66 -11.21 9.19
N ASP A 50 -43.75 -10.55 8.80
CA ASP A 50 -44.12 -9.21 9.22
C ASP A 50 -44.07 -9.08 10.76
N ARG A 51 -43.37 -8.07 11.29
CA ARG A 51 -43.63 -7.44 12.60
C ARG A 51 -42.72 -6.25 12.87
N ASP A 52 -43.33 -5.10 12.74
CA ASP A 52 -42.92 -3.83 13.32
C ASP A 52 -42.92 -3.94 14.85
N MET A 53 -41.75 -3.77 15.49
CA MET A 53 -41.63 -3.58 16.94
C MET A 53 -40.50 -2.59 17.24
N SER A 54 -40.94 -1.37 17.55
CA SER A 54 -40.26 -0.34 18.32
C SER A 54 -39.29 -0.88 19.38
N GLY A 55 -38.02 -0.51 19.25
CA GLY A 55 -36.96 -0.80 20.21
C GLY A 55 -36.00 0.38 20.30
N LYS A 56 -36.29 1.30 21.23
CA LYS A 56 -35.36 2.37 21.61
C LYS A 56 -34.10 1.72 22.21
N GLN A 57 -32.96 1.79 21.52
CA GLN A 57 -31.66 1.58 22.15
C GLN A 57 -30.82 2.84 22.03
N LEU A 58 -30.75 3.51 23.18
CA LEU A 58 -29.86 4.62 23.47
C LEU A 58 -28.44 4.08 23.68
N LEU A 59 -27.47 4.70 23.00
CA LEU A 59 -26.06 4.86 23.37
C LEU A 59 -25.22 3.59 23.61
N ARG A 60 -24.38 3.26 22.62
CA ARG A 60 -22.90 3.27 22.80
C ARG A 60 -22.21 3.23 21.44
N ALA A 61 -22.05 4.40 20.83
CA ALA A 61 -21.07 4.55 19.75
C ALA A 61 -19.69 4.59 20.41
N ASP A 62 -19.00 3.46 20.39
CA ASP A 62 -17.57 3.44 20.67
C ASP A 62 -16.89 4.38 19.67
N ASN A 63 -15.97 5.19 20.20
CA ASN A 63 -15.20 6.23 19.54
C ASN A 63 -14.49 5.73 18.27
N LEU A 64 -15.24 5.59 17.18
CA LEU A 64 -14.69 5.55 15.83
C LEU A 64 -14.21 6.98 15.57
N LEU A 65 -12.91 7.15 15.77
CA LEU A 65 -12.13 8.32 15.40
C LEU A 65 -12.37 8.56 13.92
N LEU A 66 -13.40 9.36 13.65
CA LEU A 66 -13.68 9.97 12.37
C LEU A 66 -12.49 10.90 12.17
N VAL A 67 -11.42 10.38 11.55
CA VAL A 67 -10.37 11.23 10.99
C VAL A 67 -11.06 11.93 9.85
N ASP A 68 -11.69 13.05 10.19
CA ASP A 68 -12.05 14.06 9.23
C ASP A 68 -10.74 14.45 8.54
N ASP A 69 -10.69 14.19 7.22
CA ASP A 69 -9.59 14.61 6.36
C ASP A 69 -9.93 16.00 5.79
N ASP A 70 -10.82 16.75 6.45
CA ASP A 70 -10.91 18.18 6.27
C ASP A 70 -9.64 18.83 6.85
N VAL A 71 -8.95 19.58 6.00
CA VAL A 71 -7.60 20.09 6.26
C VAL A 71 -7.59 21.16 7.37
N ASP A 72 -8.77 21.57 7.87
CA ASP A 72 -8.93 22.70 8.78
C ASP A 72 -9.22 22.35 10.25
N ALA A 73 -9.62 21.11 10.59
CA ALA A 73 -10.14 20.84 11.95
C ALA A 73 -9.06 20.55 13.02
N GLU A 74 -7.90 19.99 12.65
CA GLU A 74 -6.87 19.55 13.62
C GLU A 74 -5.61 20.43 13.68
N GLU A 75 -5.64 21.66 13.16
CA GLU A 75 -4.44 22.51 13.04
C GLU A 75 -4.05 23.30 14.31
N ARG A 76 -4.59 22.96 15.49
CA ARG A 76 -4.36 23.77 16.72
C ARG A 76 -3.13 23.39 17.55
N GLY A 77 -2.35 22.40 17.14
CA GLY A 77 -1.34 21.79 18.04
C GLY A 77 0.14 22.05 17.76
N LEU A 78 0.53 22.60 16.60
CA LEU A 78 1.94 22.61 16.19
C LEU A 78 2.39 23.99 15.66
N PRO A 79 3.15 24.78 16.45
CA PRO A 79 3.51 26.17 16.12
C PRO A 79 4.38 26.32 14.86
N ALA A 80 5.00 25.24 14.38
CA ALA A 80 5.76 25.25 13.13
C ALA A 80 4.89 25.06 11.87
N ILE A 81 3.65 24.59 12.00
CA ILE A 81 2.74 24.30 10.87
C ILE A 81 1.88 25.53 10.55
N THR A 82 1.45 26.26 11.58
CA THR A 82 0.62 27.49 11.44
C THR A 82 1.27 28.55 10.55
N LYS A 83 2.58 28.78 10.71
CA LYS A 83 3.35 29.73 9.90
C LYS A 83 3.42 29.33 8.41
N LEU A 84 3.33 28.04 8.12
CA LEU A 84 3.38 27.51 6.75
C LEU A 84 1.97 27.52 6.13
N THR A 85 0.91 27.30 6.90
CA THR A 85 -0.49 27.44 6.45
C THR A 85 -0.83 28.87 6.05
N ASP A 86 -0.29 29.87 6.75
CA ASP A 86 -0.36 31.28 6.32
C ASP A 86 0.30 31.54 4.96
N MET A 87 1.30 30.75 4.59
CA MET A 87 1.94 30.83 3.27
C MET A 87 1.13 30.14 2.16
N VAL A 88 0.28 29.15 2.52
CA VAL A 88 -0.70 28.53 1.60
C VAL A 88 -1.84 29.48 1.29
N LYS A 89 -2.38 30.16 2.32
CA LYS A 89 -3.39 31.22 2.16
C LYS A 89 -2.90 32.38 1.26
N LYS A 90 -1.59 32.56 1.15
CA LYS A 90 -0.91 33.54 0.28
C LYS A 90 -0.59 33.03 -1.14
N GLY A 91 -1.17 31.91 -1.59
CA GLY A 91 -1.13 31.48 -2.99
C GLY A 91 0.16 30.79 -3.45
N LYS A 92 1.05 30.39 -2.54
CA LYS A 92 2.27 29.65 -2.90
C LYS A 92 1.98 28.14 -2.99
N PHE A 93 1.50 27.68 -4.14
CA PHE A 93 1.14 26.28 -4.41
C PHE A 93 2.25 25.26 -4.04
N ALA A 94 3.52 25.59 -4.31
CA ALA A 94 4.66 24.73 -3.98
C ALA A 94 4.91 24.59 -2.46
N VAL A 95 4.41 25.51 -1.64
CA VAL A 95 4.46 25.41 -0.17
C VAL A 95 3.31 24.53 0.32
N GLY A 96 2.13 24.64 -0.31
CA GLY A 96 0.97 23.80 -0.01
C GLY A 96 1.22 22.30 -0.23
N THR A 97 1.87 21.93 -1.34
CA THR A 97 2.20 20.51 -1.60
C THR A 97 3.19 19.96 -0.56
N LYS A 98 4.27 20.69 -0.28
CA LYS A 98 5.27 20.31 0.74
C LYS A 98 4.67 20.18 2.14
N LEU A 99 3.72 21.05 2.49
CA LEU A 99 2.98 20.95 3.74
C LEU A 99 2.11 19.71 3.81
N SER A 100 1.39 19.42 2.73
CA SER A 100 0.53 18.24 2.65
C SER A 100 1.35 16.94 2.75
N ASP A 101 2.56 16.90 2.16
CA ASP A 101 3.49 15.77 2.28
C ASP A 101 3.99 15.60 3.70
N LYS A 102 4.41 16.70 4.34
CA LYS A 102 4.86 16.68 5.73
C LYS A 102 3.74 16.23 6.67
N MET A 103 2.52 16.72 6.46
CA MET A 103 1.36 16.31 7.24
C MET A 103 1.03 14.83 7.04
N LEU A 104 1.07 14.33 5.78
CA LEU A 104 0.89 12.91 5.48
C LEU A 104 1.92 12.06 6.21
N TRP A 105 3.19 12.48 6.23
CA TRP A 105 4.26 11.79 6.93
C TRP A 105 4.06 11.77 8.45
N VAL A 106 3.65 12.90 9.05
CA VAL A 106 3.34 12.97 10.49
C VAL A 106 2.17 12.06 10.85
N LYS A 107 1.08 12.08 10.07
CA LYS A 107 -0.07 11.17 10.26
C LYS A 107 0.38 9.71 10.15
N TYR A 108 1.19 9.37 9.14
CA TYR A 108 1.74 8.03 8.96
C TYR A 108 2.58 7.57 10.17
N GLN A 109 3.50 8.41 10.66
CA GLN A 109 4.31 8.10 11.85
C GLN A 109 3.45 7.88 13.11
N LYS A 110 2.37 8.64 13.28
CA LYS A 110 1.42 8.44 14.38
C LYS A 110 0.75 7.06 14.30
N LEU A 111 0.33 6.64 13.10
CA LEU A 111 -0.27 5.31 12.87
C LEU A 111 0.74 4.18 13.10
N LEU A 112 1.99 4.35 12.70
CA LEU A 112 3.07 3.39 13.00
C LEU A 112 3.31 3.25 14.51
N LYS A 113 3.27 4.34 15.28
CA LYS A 113 3.36 4.30 16.75
C LYS A 113 2.19 3.55 17.39
N GLN A 114 1.04 3.50 16.72
CA GLN A 114 -0.12 2.69 17.11
C GLN A 114 0.00 1.22 16.67
N LYS A 115 1.15 0.81 16.14
CA LYS A 115 1.44 -0.54 15.63
C LYS A 115 0.58 -0.96 14.43
N LEU A 116 0.05 0.00 13.68
CA LEU A 116 -0.66 -0.28 12.43
C LEU A 116 0.34 -0.56 11.32
N SER A 117 0.11 -1.65 10.58
CA SER A 117 0.92 -1.99 9.40
C SER A 117 0.53 -1.13 8.19
N ASP A 118 1.40 -1.09 7.17
CA ASP A 118 1.06 -0.45 5.90
C ASP A 118 -0.21 -1.06 5.27
N LEU A 119 -0.47 -2.34 5.53
CA LEU A 119 -1.70 -3.00 5.11
C LEU A 119 -2.90 -2.42 5.88
N ASP A 120 -2.85 -2.33 7.20
CA ASP A 120 -3.95 -1.78 8.01
C ASP A 120 -4.29 -0.34 7.60
N ILE A 121 -3.26 0.47 7.39
CA ILE A 121 -3.38 1.87 6.95
C ILE A 121 -4.05 1.95 5.57
N THR A 122 -3.69 1.04 4.65
CA THR A 122 -4.36 0.95 3.34
C THR A 122 -5.84 0.63 3.48
N GLY A 123 -6.19 -0.31 4.36
CA GLY A 123 -7.57 -0.67 4.65
C GLY A 123 -8.36 0.49 5.24
N MET A 124 -7.76 1.26 6.14
CA MET A 124 -8.37 2.47 6.68
C MET A 124 -8.63 3.52 5.60
N TRP A 125 -7.67 3.75 4.69
CA TRP A 125 -7.87 4.70 3.60
C TRP A 125 -8.98 4.28 2.64
N LEU A 126 -9.09 2.98 2.31
CA LEU A 126 -10.19 2.45 1.51
C LEU A 126 -11.53 2.63 2.22
N LYS A 127 -11.62 2.30 3.51
CA LYS A 127 -12.83 2.51 4.33
C LYS A 127 -13.23 3.98 4.42
N SER A 128 -12.27 4.90 4.34
CA SER A 128 -12.53 6.35 4.25
C SER A 128 -12.94 6.83 2.85
N GLY A 129 -13.18 5.93 1.90
CA GLY A 129 -13.63 6.26 0.54
C GLY A 129 -12.53 6.71 -0.42
N LYS A 130 -11.25 6.58 -0.06
CA LYS A 130 -10.15 6.96 -0.97
C LYS A 130 -10.04 5.95 -2.10
N SER A 131 -9.93 6.45 -3.33
CA SER A 131 -9.76 5.60 -4.51
C SER A 131 -8.38 4.91 -4.52
N PRO A 132 -8.24 3.75 -5.19
CA PRO A 132 -6.96 3.06 -5.36
C PRO A 132 -5.85 3.96 -5.92
N ASP A 133 -6.19 4.87 -6.84
CA ASP A 133 -5.26 5.88 -7.35
C ASP A 133 -4.71 6.76 -6.22
N LYS A 134 -5.59 7.37 -5.43
CA LYS A 134 -5.16 8.29 -4.36
C LYS A 134 -4.34 7.57 -3.29
N ILE A 135 -4.66 6.31 -3.01
CA ILE A 135 -3.91 5.48 -2.08
C ILE A 135 -2.52 5.15 -2.62
N PHE A 136 -2.42 4.76 -3.90
CA PHE A 136 -1.14 4.51 -4.54
C PHE A 136 -0.24 5.74 -4.44
N ASP A 137 -0.75 6.93 -4.81
CA ASP A 137 0.02 8.18 -4.75
C ASP A 137 0.47 8.52 -3.33
N ARG A 138 -0.38 8.28 -2.32
CA ARG A 138 0.00 8.48 -0.92
C ARG A 138 1.15 7.56 -0.51
N TRP A 139 1.15 6.30 -0.97
CA TRP A 139 2.28 5.41 -0.72
C TRP A 139 3.57 5.88 -1.38
N ILE A 140 3.51 6.36 -2.62
CA ILE A 140 4.68 6.93 -3.30
C ILE A 140 5.20 8.18 -2.57
N ARG A 141 4.31 9.07 -2.12
CA ARG A 141 4.65 10.27 -1.33
C ARG A 141 5.21 9.95 0.06
N LEU A 142 5.01 8.72 0.54
CA LEU A 142 5.60 8.17 1.76
C LEU A 142 6.86 7.33 1.48
N ASP A 143 7.46 7.54 0.30
CA ASP A 143 8.67 6.87 -0.18
C ASP A 143 8.56 5.34 -0.26
N LYS A 144 7.34 4.79 -0.40
CA LYS A 144 7.17 3.36 -0.68
C LYS A 144 7.40 3.07 -2.15
N SER A 145 7.91 1.88 -2.44
CA SER A 145 8.08 1.43 -3.82
C SER A 145 6.74 1.20 -4.51
N PRO A 146 6.65 1.37 -5.84
CA PRO A 146 5.48 0.99 -6.63
C PRO A 146 5.00 -0.43 -6.36
N ARG A 147 5.95 -1.36 -6.16
CA ARG A 147 5.68 -2.74 -5.78
C ARG A 147 4.93 -2.83 -4.44
N GLN A 148 5.40 -2.14 -3.41
CA GLN A 148 4.75 -2.17 -2.09
C GLN A 148 3.37 -1.52 -2.13
N ALA A 149 3.23 -0.39 -2.83
CA ALA A 149 1.94 0.29 -3.02
C ALA A 149 0.93 -0.63 -3.72
N ALA A 150 1.36 -1.31 -4.79
CA ALA A 150 0.56 -2.28 -5.54
C ALA A 150 0.18 -3.49 -4.69
N LYS A 151 1.11 -4.03 -3.90
CA LYS A 151 0.87 -5.16 -2.98
C LYS A 151 -0.21 -4.83 -1.96
N ASN A 152 -0.14 -3.64 -1.36
CA ASN A 152 -1.11 -3.20 -0.37
C ASN A 152 -2.53 -3.09 -0.95
N LEU A 153 -2.65 -2.56 -2.17
CA LEU A 153 -3.93 -2.47 -2.88
C LEU A 153 -4.51 -3.85 -3.22
N LEU A 154 -3.68 -4.75 -3.74
CA LEU A 154 -4.08 -6.11 -4.10
C LEU A 154 -4.56 -6.89 -2.87
N ASN A 155 -3.84 -6.79 -1.75
CA ASN A 155 -4.20 -7.45 -0.49
C ASN A 155 -5.52 -6.94 0.12
N HIS A 156 -5.99 -5.75 -0.27
CA HIS A 156 -7.31 -5.22 0.10
C HIS A 156 -8.36 -5.37 -1.01
N GLY A 157 -8.14 -6.29 -1.95
CA GLY A 157 -9.15 -6.68 -2.93
C GLY A 157 -9.23 -5.80 -4.16
N THR A 158 -8.24 -4.92 -4.40
CA THR A 158 -8.13 -4.26 -5.72
C THR A 158 -7.91 -5.33 -6.78
N THR A 159 -8.77 -5.36 -7.80
CA THR A 159 -8.67 -6.37 -8.86
C THR A 159 -7.40 -6.17 -9.70
N ALA A 160 -6.93 -7.23 -10.37
CA ALA A 160 -5.82 -7.12 -11.31
C ALA A 160 -6.11 -6.08 -12.42
N ASN A 161 -7.35 -6.00 -12.91
CA ASN A 161 -7.73 -5.03 -13.94
C ASN A 161 -7.60 -3.58 -13.42
N ASP A 162 -8.07 -3.32 -12.22
CA ASP A 162 -8.02 -1.97 -11.64
C ASP A 162 -6.60 -1.61 -11.22
N LEU A 163 -5.81 -2.56 -10.72
CA LEU A 163 -4.40 -2.36 -10.44
C LEU A 163 -3.63 -1.97 -11.71
N TYR A 164 -3.90 -2.64 -12.84
CA TYR A 164 -3.29 -2.26 -14.12
C TYR A 164 -3.64 -0.82 -14.52
N LYS A 165 -4.91 -0.41 -14.37
CA LYS A 165 -5.34 0.98 -14.65
C LYS A 165 -4.60 1.99 -13.76
N VAL A 166 -4.45 1.69 -12.47
CA VAL A 166 -3.68 2.50 -11.52
C VAL A 166 -2.23 2.67 -12.02
N LEU A 167 -1.54 1.58 -12.36
CA LEU A 167 -0.15 1.68 -12.84
C LEU A 167 -0.07 2.42 -14.19
N LYS A 168 -0.98 2.13 -15.12
CA LYS A 168 -0.99 2.73 -16.45
C LYS A 168 -1.26 4.24 -16.43
N LYS A 169 -2.13 4.72 -15.53
CA LYS A 169 -2.41 6.15 -15.33
C LYS A 169 -1.19 6.96 -14.90
N ARG A 170 -0.17 6.29 -14.34
CA ARG A 170 1.13 6.88 -13.98
C ARG A 170 2.17 6.74 -15.09
N ASN A 171 1.72 6.45 -16.31
CA ASN A 171 2.54 6.25 -17.50
C ASN A 171 3.61 5.16 -17.34
N MET A 172 3.39 4.19 -16.44
CA MET A 172 4.27 3.02 -16.35
C MET A 172 4.11 2.17 -17.61
N ASP A 173 5.24 1.84 -18.23
CA ASP A 173 5.29 0.95 -19.38
C ASP A 173 5.26 -0.53 -18.94
N LEU A 174 5.20 -1.43 -19.93
CA LEU A 174 5.14 -2.87 -19.63
C LEU A 174 6.43 -3.41 -19.04
N GLU A 175 7.57 -2.81 -19.39
CA GLU A 175 8.87 -3.20 -18.82
C GLU A 175 8.93 -2.88 -17.32
N THR A 176 8.26 -1.80 -16.89
CA THR A 176 8.10 -1.45 -15.47
C THR A 176 7.00 -2.26 -14.78
N ILE A 177 5.89 -2.52 -15.46
CA ILE A 177 4.72 -3.20 -14.87
C ILE A 177 4.99 -4.71 -14.68
N ARG A 178 5.57 -5.40 -15.67
CA ARG A 178 5.79 -6.86 -15.61
C ARG A 178 6.54 -7.34 -14.35
N PRO A 179 7.66 -6.74 -13.93
CA PRO A 179 8.35 -7.18 -12.71
C PRO A 179 7.49 -7.00 -11.46
N ILE A 180 6.77 -5.87 -11.33
CA ILE A 180 5.81 -5.66 -10.24
C ILE A 180 4.74 -6.75 -10.28
N TRP A 181 4.18 -7.04 -11.46
CA TRP A 181 3.13 -8.04 -11.65
C TRP A 181 3.53 -9.43 -11.15
N ARG A 182 4.71 -9.89 -11.61
CA ARG A 182 5.27 -11.19 -11.24
C ARG A 182 5.57 -11.27 -9.74
N ASP A 183 6.12 -10.21 -9.17
CA ASP A 183 6.44 -10.14 -7.74
C ASP A 183 5.20 -10.18 -6.84
N LEU A 184 4.03 -9.85 -7.38
CA LEU A 184 2.73 -9.94 -6.71
C LEU A 184 2.06 -11.31 -6.92
N GLY A 185 2.70 -12.24 -7.63
CA GLY A 185 2.13 -13.55 -7.97
C GLY A 185 1.05 -13.50 -9.03
N LEU A 186 0.93 -12.39 -9.77
CA LEU A 186 -0.01 -12.25 -10.88
C LEU A 186 0.60 -12.81 -12.17
N THR A 187 -0.21 -13.53 -12.93
CA THR A 187 0.21 -14.21 -14.17
C THR A 187 0.28 -13.26 -15.37
N GLU A 188 1.08 -13.60 -16.38
CA GLU A 188 1.12 -12.87 -17.65
C GLU A 188 -0.24 -12.89 -18.37
N ASN A 189 -1.01 -13.97 -18.22
CA ASN A 189 -2.38 -14.05 -18.74
C ASN A 189 -3.29 -13.00 -18.09
N GLN A 190 -3.21 -12.80 -16.77
CA GLN A 190 -3.95 -11.73 -16.09
C GLN A 190 -3.50 -10.35 -16.57
N LEU A 191 -2.19 -10.14 -16.81
CA LEU A 191 -1.69 -8.88 -17.37
C LEU A 191 -2.27 -8.63 -18.76
N ARG A 192 -2.26 -9.63 -19.64
CA ARG A 192 -2.83 -9.54 -20.98
C ARG A 192 -4.32 -9.19 -20.95
N VAL A 193 -5.10 -9.85 -20.10
CA VAL A 193 -6.53 -9.57 -19.93
C VAL A 193 -6.76 -8.14 -19.42
N ALA A 194 -6.01 -7.71 -18.41
CA ALA A 194 -6.12 -6.36 -17.85
C ALA A 194 -5.80 -5.28 -18.89
N ARG A 195 -4.79 -5.51 -19.74
CA ARG A 195 -4.44 -4.63 -20.88
C ARG A 195 -5.57 -4.52 -21.88
N GLN A 196 -6.14 -5.65 -22.30
CA GLN A 196 -7.26 -5.68 -23.24
C GLN A 196 -8.48 -4.94 -22.68
N ALA A 197 -8.82 -5.17 -21.41
CA ALA A 197 -9.93 -4.50 -20.74
C ALA A 197 -9.73 -2.98 -20.61
N ALA A 198 -8.48 -2.51 -20.44
CA ALA A 198 -8.17 -1.09 -20.35
C ALA A 198 -8.16 -0.38 -21.70
N SER A 199 -7.90 -1.09 -22.81
CA SER A 199 -7.95 -0.54 -24.17
C SER A 199 -9.35 -0.46 -24.77
N ALA A 200 -10.35 -1.04 -24.11
CA ALA A 200 -11.75 -1.04 -24.54
C ALA A 200 -12.59 0.11 -23.92
N LEU A 201 -11.95 1.01 -23.17
CA LEU A 201 -12.52 2.20 -22.52
C LEU A 201 -11.98 3.47 -23.17
#